data_AF-A0A5K3G3H0-F1
#
_entry.id   AF-A0A5K3G3H0-F1
#
_cell.length_a   1.000
_cell.length_b   1.000
_cell.length_c   1.000
_cell.angle_alpha   90.00
_cell.angle_beta   90.00
_cell.angle_gamma   90.00
#
_symmetry.space_group_name_H-M   'P 1'
#
loop_
_entity.id
_entity.type
_entity.pdbx_description
1 polymer ?
#
loop_
_entity_poly.entity_id
_entity_poly.type
_entity_poly.pdbx_seq_one_letter_code
_entity_poly.pdbx_strand_id
1 'polypeptide(L)'
;ATVLPPDDSSNIDQYKITVKVNDKTKSCVVDAKTGPLDCTFDGLPTGTKCTVVACSWNAAGQICSDSLESVVWSKPNGKFALPASPL
;
A
#
# COMPACT_ATOMS: atom_id res chain seq x y z
N ALA A 1 -6.76 7.62 9.48
CA ALA A 1 -7.73 6.51 9.59
C ALA A 1 -6.95 5.20 9.61
N THR A 2 -7.39 4.23 10.41
CA THR A 2 -6.71 2.94 10.61
C THR A 2 -7.42 1.88 9.75
N VAL A 3 -6.67 1.11 8.97
CA VAL A 3 -7.22 -0.07 8.28
C VAL A 3 -7.45 -1.15 9.33
N LEU A 4 -8.72 -1.46 9.60
CA LEU A 4 -9.07 -2.62 10.40
C LEU A 4 -9.27 -3.82 9.45
N PRO A 5 -8.52 -4.92 9.63
CA PRO A 5 -8.84 -6.15 8.92
C PRO A 5 -10.23 -6.64 9.35
N PRO A 6 -10.96 -7.36 8.48
CA PRO A 6 -12.23 -7.96 8.85
C PRO A 6 -12.05 -8.97 10.00
N ASP A 7 -13.01 -9.00 10.92
CA ASP A 7 -13.00 -9.87 12.12
C ASP A 7 -13.01 -11.37 11.77
N ASP A 8 -13.54 -11.77 10.62
CA ASP A 8 -13.43 -13.13 10.07
C ASP A 8 -12.56 -13.12 8.81
N SER A 9 -11.31 -13.55 8.96
CA SER A 9 -10.36 -13.74 7.86
C SER A 9 -10.31 -15.18 7.35
N SER A 10 -11.05 -16.10 7.98
CA SER A 10 -10.97 -17.56 7.79
C SER A 10 -11.41 -18.04 6.40
N ASN A 11 -12.11 -17.20 5.63
CA ASN A 11 -12.65 -17.55 4.31
C ASN A 11 -12.13 -16.66 3.18
N ILE A 12 -11.10 -15.84 3.42
CA ILE A 12 -10.54 -15.00 2.36
C ILE A 12 -9.58 -15.85 1.51
N ASP A 13 -9.79 -15.84 0.21
CA ASP A 13 -8.94 -16.53 -0.75
C ASP A 13 -7.78 -15.63 -1.20
N GLN A 14 -8.06 -14.33 -1.38
CA GLN A 14 -7.09 -13.37 -1.91
C GLN A 14 -7.39 -11.93 -1.49
N TYR A 15 -6.33 -11.13 -1.46
CA TYR A 15 -6.37 -9.68 -1.30
C TYR A 15 -5.91 -9.00 -2.58
N LYS A 16 -6.53 -7.88 -2.94
CA LYS A 16 -6.03 -6.97 -3.98
C LYS A 16 -5.82 -5.60 -3.40
N ILE A 17 -4.59 -5.09 -3.51
CA ILE A 17 -4.26 -3.74 -3.10
C ILE A 17 -4.13 -2.91 -4.38
N THR A 18 -4.84 -1.78 -4.41
CA THR A 18 -4.79 -0.81 -5.50
C THR A 18 -4.25 0.50 -4.98
N VAL A 19 -3.22 1.02 -5.65
CA VAL A 19 -2.60 2.31 -5.35
C VAL A 19 -2.81 3.22 -6.55
N LYS A 20 -3.47 4.35 -6.31
CA LYS A 20 -3.66 5.41 -7.30
C LYS A 20 -2.78 6.61 -6.92
N VAL A 21 -1.98 7.09 -7.86
CA VAL A 21 -1.10 8.25 -7.65
C VAL A 21 -1.14 9.10 -8.92
N ASN A 22 -1.65 10.34 -8.81
CA ASN A 22 -2.03 11.15 -9.98
C ASN A 22 -2.93 10.33 -10.94
N ASP A 23 -2.55 10.23 -12.21
CA ASP A 23 -3.22 9.45 -13.26
C ASP A 23 -2.75 7.99 -13.35
N LYS A 24 -1.79 7.57 -12.53
CA LYS A 24 -1.27 6.19 -12.54
C LYS A 24 -2.00 5.34 -11.51
N THR A 25 -2.43 4.15 -11.94
CA THR A 25 -2.99 3.13 -11.06
C THR A 25 -2.12 1.88 -11.12
N LYS A 26 -1.70 1.38 -9.95
CA LYS A 26 -0.99 0.10 -9.81
C LYS A 26 -1.81 -0.81 -8.91
N SER A 27 -1.73 -2.12 -9.14
CA SER A 27 -2.35 -3.10 -8.25
C SER A 27 -1.52 -4.36 -8.11
N CYS A 28 -1.63 -5.01 -6.98
CA CYS A 28 -1.09 -6.34 -6.71
C CYS A 28 -2.21 -7.26 -6.19
N VAL A 29 -2.06 -8.56 -6.39
CA VAL A 29 -2.93 -9.58 -5.78
C VAL A 29 -2.04 -10.46 -4.90
N VAL A 30 -2.50 -10.71 -3.68
CA VAL A 30 -1.82 -11.55 -2.71
C VAL A 30 -2.74 -12.68 -2.33
N ASP A 31 -2.26 -13.90 -2.44
CA ASP A 31 -3.01 -15.08 -2.01
C ASP A 31 -2.99 -15.15 -0.49
N ALA A 32 -4.17 -15.32 0.12
CA ALA A 32 -4.30 -15.27 1.57
C ALA A 32 -3.71 -16.52 2.28
N LYS A 33 -3.45 -17.60 1.52
CA LYS A 33 -3.13 -18.93 2.07
C LYS A 33 -1.66 -19.30 1.92
N THR A 34 -0.93 -18.68 0.99
CA THR A 34 0.38 -19.22 0.53
C THR A 34 1.60 -18.34 0.80
N GLY A 35 1.47 -17.10 1.26
CA GLY A 35 2.67 -16.28 1.44
C GLY A 35 2.38 -14.84 1.86
N PRO A 36 3.44 -14.07 2.15
CA PRO A 36 3.34 -12.90 3.01
C PRO A 36 2.36 -11.87 2.43
N LEU A 37 1.56 -11.28 3.32
CA LEU A 37 0.50 -10.34 2.99
C LEU A 37 1.05 -8.95 2.67
N ASP A 38 2.02 -8.89 1.76
CA ASP A 38 2.71 -7.66 1.37
C ASP A 38 2.73 -7.46 -0.15
N CYS A 39 2.88 -6.20 -0.55
CA CYS A 39 3.05 -5.80 -1.93
C CYS A 39 4.11 -4.72 -2.05
N THR A 40 4.99 -4.89 -3.03
CA THR A 40 5.99 -3.89 -3.40
C THR A 40 5.54 -3.15 -4.66
N PHE A 41 5.56 -1.82 -4.60
CA PHE A 41 5.19 -0.95 -5.72
C PHE A 41 6.36 -0.03 -6.10
N ASP A 42 7.08 -0.38 -7.17
CA ASP A 42 8.20 0.43 -7.68
C ASP A 42 7.76 1.61 -8.54
N GLY A 43 8.62 2.62 -8.66
CA GLY A 43 8.43 3.75 -9.59
C GLY A 43 7.26 4.67 -9.23
N LEU A 44 6.83 4.68 -7.96
CA LEU A 44 5.89 5.67 -7.45
C LEU A 44 6.62 7.03 -7.31
N PRO A 45 5.98 8.15 -7.71
CA PRO A 45 6.56 9.48 -7.57
C PRO A 45 6.67 9.87 -6.09
N THR A 46 7.88 10.24 -5.65
CA THR A 46 8.20 10.65 -4.28
C THR A 46 7.42 11.89 -3.86
N GLY A 47 6.95 11.92 -2.60
CA GLY A 47 6.31 13.11 -2.03
C GLY A 47 4.94 13.42 -2.63
N THR A 48 4.35 12.45 -3.33
CA THR A 48 3.05 12.60 -3.98
C THR A 48 1.96 11.95 -3.13
N LYS A 49 0.79 12.59 -3.06
CA LYS A 49 -0.39 12.00 -2.46
C LYS A 49 -0.86 10.80 -3.28
N CYS A 50 -1.07 9.67 -2.62
CA CYS A 50 -1.65 8.48 -3.19
C CYS A 50 -2.93 8.09 -2.45
N THR A 51 -3.81 7.41 -3.17
CA THR A 51 -4.97 6.75 -2.59
C THR A 51 -4.72 5.25 -2.61
N VAL A 52 -4.92 4.61 -1.46
CA VAL A 52 -4.77 3.16 -1.30
C VAL A 52 -6.14 2.57 -0.99
N VAL A 53 -6.49 1.49 -1.70
CA VAL A 53 -7.69 0.68 -1.47
C VAL A 53 -7.27 -0.78 -1.38
N ALA A 54 -7.66 -1.45 -0.31
CA ALA A 54 -7.49 -2.89 -0.15
C ALA A 54 -8.85 -3.57 -0.29
N CYS A 55 -8.91 -4.67 -1.03
CA CYS A 55 -10.10 -5.49 -1.14
C CYS A 55 -9.75 -6.94 -0.86
N SER A 56 -10.69 -7.67 -0.26
CA SER A 56 -10.63 -9.11 -0.03
C SER A 56 -11.70 -9.82 -0.85
N TRP A 57 -11.38 -11.00 -1.36
CA TRP A 57 -12.33 -11.90 -2.02
C TRP A 57 -12.51 -13.17 -1.21
N ASN A 58 -13.76 -13.60 -1.13
CA ASN A 58 -14.16 -14.93 -0.65
C ASN A 58 -15.22 -15.51 -1.60
N ALA A 59 -15.70 -16.71 -1.30
CA ALA A 59 -16.78 -17.36 -2.05
C ALA A 59 -18.09 -16.53 -2.11
N ALA A 60 -18.33 -15.62 -1.16
CA ALA A 60 -19.51 -14.76 -1.12
C ALA A 60 -19.35 -13.47 -1.95
N GLY A 61 -18.14 -13.13 -2.39
CA GLY A 61 -17.86 -11.98 -3.24
C GLY A 61 -16.68 -11.14 -2.75
N GLN A 62 -16.74 -9.83 -3.04
CA GLN A 62 -15.68 -8.87 -2.77
C GLN A 62 -16.11 -7.87 -1.70
N ILE A 63 -15.20 -7.60 -0.75
CA ILE A 63 -15.36 -6.54 0.26
C ILE A 63 -14.13 -5.64 0.16
N CYS A 64 -14.32 -4.32 0.22
CA CYS A 64 -13.23 -3.34 0.14
C CYS A 64 -13.19 -2.45 1.37
N SER A 65 -11.97 -2.06 1.77
CA SER A 65 -11.73 -0.99 2.73
C SER A 65 -12.10 0.36 2.12
N ASP A 66 -12.32 1.34 3.00
CA ASP A 66 -12.39 2.74 2.60
C ASP A 66 -11.08 3.19 1.92
N SER A 67 -11.20 4.15 1.02
CA SER A 67 -10.03 4.76 0.38
C SER A 67 -9.23 5.58 1.39
N LEU A 68 -7.96 5.24 1.55
CA LEU A 68 -7.03 5.99 2.39
C LEU A 68 -6.15 6.89 1.55
N GLU A 69 -6.13 8.18 1.87
CA GLU A 69 -5.12 9.09 1.36
C GLU A 69 -3.86 9.00 2.21
N SER A 70 -2.72 8.80 1.55
CA SER A 70 -1.40 8.78 2.16
C SER A 70 -0.41 9.55 1.28
N VAL A 71 0.76 9.87 1.82
CA VAL A 71 1.87 10.43 1.04
C VAL A 71 2.87 9.32 0.82
N VAL A 72 3.25 9.10 -0.45
CA VAL A 72 4.31 8.13 -0.76
C VAL A 72 5.63 8.66 -0.23
N TRP A 73 6.11 8.05 0.86
CA TRP A 73 7.46 8.27 1.36
C TRP A 73 8.45 7.36 0.66
N SER A 74 9.37 7.97 -0.07
CA SER A 74 10.53 7.29 -0.64
C SER A 74 11.73 7.50 0.26
N LYS A 75 12.55 6.48 0.46
CA LYS A 75 13.86 6.66 1.08
C LYS A 75 14.67 7.66 0.22
N PRO A 76 15.22 8.75 0.78
CA PRO A 76 16.05 9.67 0.01
C PRO A 76 17.29 8.95 -0.51
N ASN A 77 17.60 9.13 -1.79
CA ASN A 77 18.77 8.54 -2.46
C ASN A 77 20.08 9.32 -2.20
N GLY A 78 20.06 10.32 -1.31
CA GLY A 78 21.19 11.21 -1.05
C GLY A 78 21.98 10.82 0.21
N LYS A 79 23.28 11.12 0.20
CA LYS A 79 24.08 11.15 1.43
C LYS A 79 23.61 12.37 2.22
N PHE A 80 23.16 12.20 3.46
CA PHE A 80 22.94 13.32 4.36
C PHE A 80 24.30 13.94 4.67
N ALA A 81 24.67 14.98 3.92
CA ALA A 81 25.83 15.79 4.25
C ALA A 81 25.40 16.72 5.40
N LEU A 82 25.84 16.39 6.62
CA LEU A 82 25.76 17.36 7.71
C LEU A 82 26.64 18.56 7.33
N PRO A 83 26.15 19.80 7.37
CA PRO A 83 27.02 20.96 7.22
C PRO A 83 28.05 20.89 8.35
N ALA A 84 29.33 20.85 8.01
CA ALA A 84 30.38 21.02 9.00
C ALA A 84 30.17 22.39 9.65
N SER A 85 29.79 22.41 10.93
CA SER A 85 29.67 23.64 11.69
C SER A 85 31.05 24.30 11.74
N PRO A 86 31.21 25.57 11.31
CA PRO A 86 32.48 26.25 11.50
C PRO A 86 32.66 26.57 13.00
N LEU A 87 33.82 26.19 13.54
CA LEU A 87 34.34 26.55 14.85
C LEU A 87 35.34 27.71 14.69
#